data_AF-A0A101WTW6-F1
#
_entry.id   AF-A0A101WTW6-F1
#
_cell.length_a   1.000
_cell.length_b   1.000
_cell.length_c   1.000
_cell.angle_alpha   90.00
_cell.angle_beta   90.00
_cell.angle_gamma   90.00
#
_symmetry.space_group_name_H-M   'P 1'
#
loop_
_entity.id
_entity.type
_entity.pdbx_description
1 polymer ?
#
loop_
_entity_poly.entity_id
_entity_poly.type
_entity_poly.pdbx_seq_one_letter_code
_entity_poly.pdbx_strand_id
1 'polypeptide(L)'
;MIKFGMRSPKIRRYAVIIAMALMLVSVVVLADVIYYYQGVITAQVTKPPLEFYSGKNFKYKGEKFPLNSQVENYANFTATPTGFIAKINITNAYYVYFYHALGLVVNTRGLLYVTNVTVTRDHPIIQQLSIYIQDAKTNQTVCKLTVIDDSRPISGTQSCPSPLQPGSYFISVIVKPNTISTLDSSGRSGHHSSLSLSETVTLYFGYNVASQTSVPLPPISG
;
A
#
# COMPACT_ATOMS: atom_id res chain seq x y z
N MET A 1 67.23 21.98 74.91
CA MET A 1 65.79 21.61 74.94
C MET A 1 65.16 22.04 73.62
N ILE A 2 64.20 21.23 73.14
CA ILE A 2 63.51 21.24 71.82
C ILE A 2 64.26 20.48 70.71
N LYS A 3 63.87 19.22 70.56
CA LYS A 3 64.29 18.24 69.56
C LYS A 3 63.30 18.35 68.39
N PHE A 4 63.68 18.95 67.27
CA PHE A 4 62.85 18.90 66.06
C PHE A 4 63.05 17.54 65.38
N GLY A 5 62.11 16.63 65.62
CA GLY A 5 62.03 15.37 64.90
C GLY A 5 61.78 15.65 63.42
N MET A 6 62.79 15.41 62.58
CA MET A 6 62.64 15.36 61.14
C MET A 6 61.62 14.26 60.79
N ARG A 7 60.41 14.67 60.41
CA ARG A 7 59.37 13.76 59.93
C ARG A 7 59.84 13.16 58.61
N SER A 8 60.00 11.84 58.63
CA SER A 8 60.46 10.98 57.53
C SER A 8 59.92 11.41 56.14
N PRO A 9 60.77 11.49 55.10
CA PRO A 9 60.39 11.87 53.73
C PRO A 9 59.49 10.83 53.04
N LYS A 10 59.18 9.71 53.71
CA LYS A 10 58.36 8.62 53.17
C LYS A 10 56.88 9.01 53.01
N ILE A 11 56.33 9.87 53.87
CA ILE A 11 54.89 10.24 53.86
C ILE A 11 54.52 11.10 52.64
N ARG A 12 55.41 12.00 52.19
CA ARG A 12 55.19 12.82 51.00
C ARG A 12 55.16 12.01 49.70
N ARG A 13 55.92 10.91 49.63
CA ARG A 13 55.96 10.04 48.44
C ARG A 13 54.65 9.28 48.25
N TYR A 14 54.06 8.75 49.33
CA TYR A 14 52.78 8.05 49.25
C TYR A 14 51.61 8.98 48.89
N ALA A 15 51.58 10.22 49.39
CA ALA A 15 50.54 11.19 49.04
C ALA A 15 50.57 11.56 47.55
N VAL A 16 51.76 11.70 46.94
CA VAL A 16 51.92 11.98 45.50
C VAL A 16 51.52 10.76 44.66
N ILE A 17 51.84 9.55 45.11
CA ILE A 17 51.44 8.31 44.42
C ILE A 17 49.91 8.13 44.46
N ILE A 18 49.26 8.40 45.60
CA ILE A 18 47.80 8.33 45.73
C ILE A 18 47.12 9.41 44.91
N ALA A 19 47.65 10.64 44.89
CA ALA A 19 47.13 11.73 44.04
C ALA A 19 47.30 11.43 42.54
N MET A 20 48.44 10.85 42.12
CA MET A 20 48.63 10.37 40.74
C MET A 20 47.70 9.21 40.40
N ALA A 21 47.47 8.27 41.32
CA ALA A 21 46.54 7.17 41.11
C ALA A 21 45.09 7.65 40.97
N LEU A 22 44.66 8.63 41.77
CA LEU A 22 43.33 9.26 41.65
C LEU A 22 43.18 10.08 40.36
N MET A 23 44.23 10.79 39.92
CA MET A 23 44.23 11.45 38.61
C MET A 23 44.15 10.45 37.46
N LEU A 24 44.85 9.32 37.54
CA LEU A 24 44.78 8.24 36.55
C LEU A 24 43.40 7.56 36.49
N VAL A 25 42.70 7.44 37.63
CA VAL A 25 41.32 6.94 37.68
C VAL A 25 40.32 7.97 37.12
N SER A 26 40.60 9.27 37.23
CA SER A 26 39.72 10.34 36.74
C SER A 26 39.70 10.53 35.22
N VAL A 27 40.67 9.97 34.49
CA VAL A 27 40.73 9.99 33.01
C VAL A 27 40.35 8.63 32.41
N VAL A 28 39.55 7.83 33.12
CA VAL A 28 38.73 6.81 32.45
C VAL A 28 37.48 7.53 31.93
N VAL A 29 37.68 8.37 30.91
CA VAL A 29 36.58 8.79 30.05
C VAL A 29 36.07 7.50 29.42
N LEU A 30 34.85 7.11 29.75
CA LEU A 30 34.10 6.09 29.03
C LEU A 30 34.07 6.54 27.57
N ALA A 31 35.02 6.06 26.78
CA ALA A 31 35.06 6.37 25.36
C ALA A 31 33.85 5.68 24.73
N ASP A 32 32.90 6.47 24.22
CA ASP A 32 31.84 5.94 23.39
C ASP A 32 32.49 5.33 22.13
N VAL A 33 32.47 4.01 22.04
CA VAL A 33 32.94 3.29 20.86
C VAL A 33 31.81 3.32 19.83
N ILE A 34 31.89 4.28 18.90
CA ILE A 34 30.91 4.45 17.84
C ILE A 34 31.45 3.82 16.57
N TYR A 35 30.80 2.76 16.10
CA TYR A 35 31.07 2.15 14.81
C TYR A 35 30.20 2.81 13.76
N TYR A 36 30.82 3.43 12.75
CA TYR A 36 30.11 4.03 11.62
C TYR A 36 30.31 3.15 10.38
N TYR A 37 29.20 2.66 9.82
CA TYR A 37 29.21 1.80 8.64
C TYR A 37 28.72 2.61 7.43
N GLN A 38 29.42 2.48 6.30
CA GLN A 38 28.99 3.07 5.04
C GLN A 38 28.19 2.06 4.22
N GLY A 39 26.97 2.44 3.82
CA GLY A 39 26.21 1.75 2.76
C GLY A 39 26.28 2.54 1.45
N VAL A 40 26.26 1.84 0.32
CA VAL A 40 26.15 2.45 -1.02
C VAL A 40 24.94 1.83 -1.73
N ILE A 41 24.02 2.68 -2.19
CA ILE A 41 22.83 2.27 -2.96
C ILE A 41 22.96 2.88 -4.36
N THR A 42 22.82 2.05 -5.39
CA THR A 42 22.75 2.50 -6.80
C THR A 42 21.37 2.17 -7.36
N ALA A 43 20.65 3.16 -7.87
CA ALA A 43 19.35 2.99 -8.51
C ALA A 43 19.48 3.11 -10.03
N GLN A 44 18.73 2.29 -10.77
CA GLN A 44 18.63 2.33 -12.23
C GLN A 44 17.17 2.28 -12.65
N VAL A 45 16.84 2.92 -13.78
CA VAL A 45 15.49 2.91 -14.33
C VAL A 45 15.29 1.61 -15.13
N THR A 46 14.28 0.85 -14.77
CA THR A 46 13.86 -0.37 -15.48
C THR A 46 12.40 -0.27 -15.89
N LYS A 47 11.98 -1.16 -16.81
CA LYS A 47 10.57 -1.27 -17.21
C LYS A 47 9.73 -1.72 -16.00
N PRO A 48 8.56 -1.10 -15.73
CA PRO A 48 7.74 -1.50 -14.60
C PRO A 48 7.22 -2.94 -14.78
N PRO A 49 7.07 -3.70 -13.68
CA PRO A 49 6.61 -5.09 -13.76
C PRO A 49 5.13 -5.19 -14.18
N LEU A 50 4.34 -4.15 -13.94
CA LEU A 50 2.92 -4.03 -14.31
C LEU A 50 2.68 -2.73 -15.07
N GLU A 51 1.78 -2.77 -16.04
CA GLU A 51 1.28 -1.60 -16.76
C GLU A 51 -0.24 -1.66 -16.87
N PHE A 52 -0.90 -0.58 -16.46
CA PHE A 52 -2.35 -0.44 -16.55
C PHE A 52 -2.74 0.29 -17.84
N TYR A 53 -3.86 -0.10 -18.43
CA TYR A 53 -4.38 0.48 -19.66
C TYR A 53 -5.87 0.81 -19.51
N SER A 54 -6.27 1.93 -20.09
CA SER A 54 -7.67 2.35 -20.22
C SER A 54 -7.94 2.88 -21.63
N GLY A 55 -9.21 2.94 -22.02
CA GLY A 55 -9.67 3.46 -23.29
C GLY A 55 -10.50 2.43 -24.04
N LYS A 56 -10.41 2.43 -25.37
CA LYS A 56 -11.17 1.48 -26.22
C LYS A 56 -10.52 0.10 -26.31
N ASN A 57 -9.22 0.01 -26.09
CA ASN A 57 -8.42 -1.21 -26.20
C ASN A 57 -7.00 -1.01 -25.67
N PHE A 58 -6.29 -2.10 -25.42
CA PHE A 58 -4.84 -2.12 -25.26
C PHE A 58 -4.20 -3.13 -26.22
N LYS A 59 -2.88 -3.02 -26.41
CA LYS A 59 -2.12 -3.93 -27.26
C LYS A 59 -1.09 -4.71 -26.46
N TYR A 60 -0.98 -6.00 -26.74
CA TYR A 60 0.08 -6.84 -26.21
C TYR A 60 0.60 -7.75 -27.31
N LYS A 61 1.91 -7.69 -27.59
CA LYS A 61 2.58 -8.45 -28.66
C LYS A 61 1.87 -8.35 -30.04
N GLY A 62 1.39 -7.15 -30.37
CA GLY A 62 0.70 -6.87 -31.63
C GLY A 62 -0.80 -7.23 -31.66
N GLU A 63 -1.28 -8.02 -30.69
CA GLU A 63 -2.68 -8.35 -30.53
C GLU A 63 -3.43 -7.20 -29.81
N LYS A 64 -4.70 -6.97 -30.18
CA LYS A 64 -5.53 -5.89 -29.65
C LYS A 64 -6.67 -6.45 -28.82
N PHE A 65 -6.79 -5.99 -27.58
CA PHE A 65 -7.78 -6.44 -26.61
C PHE A 65 -8.76 -5.30 -26.31
N PRO A 66 -10.08 -5.47 -26.56
CA PRO A 66 -11.07 -4.42 -26.36
C PRO A 66 -11.31 -4.13 -24.87
N LEU A 67 -11.56 -2.87 -24.53
CA LEU A 67 -11.83 -2.41 -23.17
C LEU A 67 -13.13 -1.59 -23.12
N ASN A 68 -13.82 -1.65 -21.99
CA ASN A 68 -15.03 -0.88 -21.70
C ASN A 68 -14.74 0.20 -20.64
N SER A 69 -13.61 0.90 -20.77
CA SER A 69 -13.18 1.86 -19.75
C SER A 69 -14.12 3.06 -19.59
N GLN A 70 -14.93 3.37 -20.59
CA GLN A 70 -15.85 4.50 -20.55
C GLN A 70 -17.23 4.07 -21.03
N VAL A 71 -18.21 4.25 -20.16
CA VAL A 71 -19.62 4.04 -20.45
C VAL A 71 -20.35 5.30 -20.00
N GLU A 72 -20.91 6.04 -20.95
CA GLU A 72 -21.55 7.33 -20.70
C GLU A 72 -22.58 7.24 -19.57
N ASN A 73 -22.55 8.19 -18.63
CA ASN A 73 -23.41 8.25 -17.45
C ASN A 73 -23.27 7.11 -16.43
N TYR A 74 -22.42 6.10 -16.65
CA TYR A 74 -22.30 4.94 -15.75
C TYR A 74 -20.89 4.74 -15.20
N ALA A 75 -19.85 4.89 -16.02
CA ALA A 75 -18.50 4.63 -15.57
C ALA A 75 -17.42 5.34 -16.40
N ASN A 76 -16.35 5.72 -15.72
CA ASN A 76 -15.10 6.17 -16.32
C ASN A 76 -13.92 5.62 -15.52
N PHE A 77 -13.17 4.71 -16.14
CA PHE A 77 -11.96 4.09 -15.64
C PHE A 77 -10.76 4.71 -16.38
N THR A 78 -9.80 5.21 -15.63
CA THR A 78 -8.58 5.82 -16.15
C THR A 78 -7.36 5.13 -15.55
N ALA A 79 -6.53 4.54 -16.39
CA ALA A 79 -5.26 3.97 -15.98
C ALA A 79 -4.24 5.07 -15.62
N THR A 80 -3.37 4.77 -14.69
CA THR A 80 -2.26 5.61 -14.24
C THR A 80 -0.98 4.76 -14.20
N PRO A 81 0.22 5.38 -14.11
CA PRO A 81 1.46 4.60 -14.02
C PRO A 81 1.54 3.65 -12.82
N THR A 82 0.80 3.91 -11.75
CA THR A 82 0.87 3.16 -10.48
C THR A 82 -0.42 2.40 -10.14
N GLY A 83 -1.43 2.43 -11.00
CA GLY A 83 -2.76 1.87 -10.71
C GLY A 83 -3.83 2.46 -11.62
N PHE A 84 -5.00 2.77 -11.07
CA PHE A 84 -6.10 3.36 -11.82
C PHE A 84 -7.02 4.20 -10.93
N ILE A 85 -7.82 5.05 -11.57
CA ILE A 85 -8.92 5.80 -10.97
C ILE A 85 -10.21 5.31 -11.62
N ALA A 86 -11.22 5.03 -10.81
CA ALA A 86 -12.56 4.65 -11.27
C ALA A 86 -13.59 5.64 -10.73
N LYS A 87 -14.39 6.23 -11.62
CA LYS A 87 -15.60 6.96 -11.28
C LYS A 87 -16.77 6.14 -11.78
N ILE A 88 -17.61 5.66 -10.88
CA ILE A 88 -18.74 4.79 -11.20
C ILE A 88 -20.02 5.34 -10.60
N ASN A 89 -21.11 5.20 -11.32
CA ASN A 89 -22.45 5.51 -10.84
C ASN A 89 -23.12 4.21 -10.43
N ILE A 90 -23.59 4.17 -9.18
CA ILE A 90 -24.28 3.03 -8.61
C ILE A 90 -25.79 3.29 -8.69
N THR A 91 -26.54 2.30 -9.17
CA THR A 91 -28.01 2.36 -9.29
C THR A 91 -28.66 1.35 -8.34
N ASN A 92 -29.99 1.20 -8.43
CA ASN A 92 -30.77 0.22 -7.65
C ASN A 92 -30.59 -1.25 -8.10
N ALA A 93 -29.47 -1.58 -8.75
CA ALA A 93 -29.18 -2.93 -9.22
C ALA A 93 -28.77 -3.85 -8.05
N TYR A 94 -29.03 -5.16 -8.20
CA TYR A 94 -28.55 -6.15 -7.21
C TYR A 94 -27.01 -6.22 -7.17
N TYR A 95 -26.36 -6.08 -8.32
CA TYR A 95 -24.94 -5.76 -8.47
C TYR A 95 -24.73 -5.02 -9.80
N VAL A 96 -23.62 -4.30 -9.91
CA VAL A 96 -23.14 -3.69 -11.15
C VAL A 96 -21.81 -4.33 -11.51
N TYR A 97 -21.72 -4.88 -12.73
CA TYR A 97 -20.50 -5.50 -13.24
C TYR A 97 -19.88 -4.69 -14.37
N PHE A 98 -18.75 -4.05 -14.09
CA PHE A 98 -17.93 -3.34 -15.06
C PHE A 98 -16.95 -4.32 -15.71
N TYR A 99 -17.43 -4.99 -16.74
CA TYR A 99 -16.70 -6.03 -17.48
C TYR A 99 -15.57 -5.45 -18.34
N HIS A 100 -14.35 -5.98 -18.19
CA HIS A 100 -13.15 -5.59 -18.94
C HIS A 100 -12.93 -4.06 -18.93
N ALA A 101 -13.08 -3.47 -17.75
CA ALA A 101 -13.00 -2.04 -17.54
C ALA A 101 -11.59 -1.49 -17.80
N LEU A 102 -10.55 -2.26 -17.48
CA LEU A 102 -9.15 -1.87 -17.65
C LEU A 102 -8.34 -3.04 -18.23
N GLY A 103 -7.22 -2.71 -18.88
CA GLY A 103 -6.20 -3.67 -19.28
C GLY A 103 -5.05 -3.68 -18.29
N LEU A 104 -4.40 -4.84 -18.16
CA LEU A 104 -3.21 -5.02 -17.35
C LEU A 104 -2.19 -5.85 -18.15
N VAL A 105 -0.99 -5.31 -18.35
CA VAL A 105 0.14 -6.06 -18.90
C VAL A 105 1.10 -6.39 -17.77
N VAL A 106 1.41 -7.68 -17.64
CA VAL A 106 2.40 -8.20 -16.70
C VAL A 106 3.69 -8.44 -17.49
N ASN A 107 4.75 -7.71 -17.16
CA ASN A 107 6.06 -7.84 -17.80
C ASN A 107 6.95 -8.86 -17.07
N THR A 108 6.79 -8.97 -15.75
CA THR A 108 7.59 -9.82 -14.88
C THR A 108 6.66 -10.64 -14.00
N ARG A 109 6.94 -11.93 -13.82
CA ARG A 109 6.15 -12.78 -12.91
C ARG A 109 6.18 -12.21 -11.49
N GLY A 110 5.05 -12.26 -10.79
CA GLY A 110 4.97 -11.76 -9.43
C GLY A 110 3.59 -11.89 -8.80
N LEU A 111 3.54 -11.82 -7.47
CA LEU A 111 2.31 -11.89 -6.69
C LEU A 111 1.70 -10.49 -6.56
N LEU A 112 0.49 -10.33 -7.07
CA LEU A 112 -0.31 -9.12 -6.87
C LEU A 112 -1.16 -9.24 -5.61
N TYR A 113 -1.20 -8.16 -4.85
CA TYR A 113 -2.02 -8.05 -3.66
C TYR A 113 -2.52 -6.61 -3.46
N VAL A 114 -3.58 -6.46 -2.67
CA VAL A 114 -4.16 -5.18 -2.27
C VAL A 114 -4.05 -5.05 -0.75
N THR A 115 -3.74 -3.83 -0.30
CA THR A 115 -3.66 -3.46 1.11
C THR A 115 -4.08 -1.99 1.30
N ASN A 116 -4.11 -1.55 2.56
CA ASN A 116 -4.43 -0.18 2.96
C ASN A 116 -5.72 0.35 2.32
N VAL A 117 -6.80 -0.43 2.39
CA VAL A 117 -8.10 -0.03 1.86
C VAL A 117 -8.79 0.91 2.84
N THR A 118 -9.18 2.09 2.38
CA THR A 118 -9.88 3.09 3.17
C THR A 118 -11.13 3.60 2.45
N VAL A 119 -12.14 4.00 3.22
CA VAL A 119 -13.40 4.55 2.72
C VAL A 119 -13.67 5.88 3.41
N THR A 120 -14.11 6.88 2.66
CA THR A 120 -14.29 8.28 3.14
C THR A 120 -15.55 8.54 3.99
N ARG A 121 -16.41 7.56 4.28
CA ARG A 121 -17.71 7.81 4.95
C ARG A 121 -18.08 6.81 6.03
N ASP A 122 -18.83 7.30 7.01
CA ASP A 122 -19.51 6.51 8.05
C ASP A 122 -20.79 5.81 7.55
N HIS A 123 -21.36 6.28 6.43
CA HIS A 123 -22.52 5.69 5.75
C HIS A 123 -22.12 5.15 4.37
N PRO A 124 -21.73 3.86 4.28
CA PRO A 124 -21.27 3.26 3.03
C PRO A 124 -22.44 2.99 2.08
N ILE A 125 -22.30 3.40 0.81
CA ILE A 125 -23.21 3.07 -0.30
C ILE A 125 -22.79 1.79 -1.02
N ILE A 126 -21.57 1.31 -0.79
CA ILE A 126 -21.05 0.06 -1.34
C ILE A 126 -21.12 -1.02 -0.27
N GLN A 127 -21.88 -2.10 -0.51
CA GLN A 127 -21.89 -3.28 0.36
C GLN A 127 -20.69 -4.19 0.07
N GLN A 128 -20.35 -4.37 -1.20
CA GLN A 128 -19.23 -5.23 -1.58
C GLN A 128 -18.55 -4.66 -2.83
N LEU A 129 -17.22 -4.68 -2.84
CA LEU A 129 -16.42 -4.34 -4.01
C LEU A 129 -15.41 -5.44 -4.26
N SER A 130 -15.42 -6.00 -5.47
CA SER A 130 -14.44 -7.00 -5.89
C SER A 130 -13.83 -6.65 -7.23
N ILE A 131 -12.52 -6.80 -7.32
CA ILE A 131 -11.70 -6.65 -8.51
C ILE A 131 -11.36 -8.05 -9.01
N TYR A 132 -11.66 -8.30 -10.28
CA TYR A 132 -11.38 -9.55 -10.97
C TYR A 132 -10.29 -9.32 -12.00
N ILE A 133 -9.33 -10.23 -12.05
CA ILE A 133 -8.28 -10.24 -13.05
C ILE A 133 -8.44 -11.50 -13.87
N GLN A 134 -8.57 -11.32 -15.17
CA GLN A 134 -8.87 -12.39 -16.13
C GLN A 134 -7.79 -12.43 -17.19
N ASP A 135 -7.34 -13.63 -17.56
CA ASP A 135 -6.44 -13.79 -18.70
C ASP A 135 -7.14 -13.26 -19.97
N ALA A 136 -6.50 -12.35 -20.70
CA ALA A 136 -7.16 -11.67 -21.81
C ALA A 136 -7.42 -12.56 -23.03
N LYS A 137 -6.79 -13.74 -23.10
CA LYS A 137 -6.98 -14.71 -24.19
C LYS A 137 -8.04 -15.74 -23.85
N THR A 138 -8.04 -16.24 -22.62
CA THR A 138 -8.96 -17.30 -22.20
C THR A 138 -10.19 -16.80 -21.44
N ASN A 139 -10.20 -15.53 -21.03
CA ASN A 139 -11.19 -14.94 -20.12
C ASN A 139 -11.32 -15.64 -18.75
N GLN A 140 -10.39 -16.54 -18.42
CA GLN A 140 -10.37 -17.24 -17.16
C GLN A 140 -9.96 -16.28 -16.04
N THR A 141 -10.75 -16.23 -14.97
CA THR A 141 -10.38 -15.51 -13.75
C THR A 141 -9.17 -16.16 -13.10
N VAL A 142 -8.06 -15.44 -13.05
CA VAL A 142 -6.82 -15.88 -12.40
C VAL A 142 -6.67 -15.30 -10.99
N CYS A 143 -7.37 -14.21 -10.69
CA CYS A 143 -7.35 -13.58 -9.38
C CYS A 143 -8.64 -12.83 -9.09
N LYS A 144 -9.08 -12.89 -7.83
CA LYS A 144 -10.18 -12.10 -7.28
C LYS A 144 -9.70 -11.44 -6.00
N LEU A 145 -9.87 -10.12 -5.92
CA LEU A 145 -9.54 -9.31 -4.75
C LEU A 145 -10.83 -8.59 -4.30
N THR A 146 -11.34 -8.96 -3.13
CA THR A 146 -12.47 -8.31 -2.46
C THR A 146 -11.93 -7.17 -1.60
N VAL A 147 -12.19 -5.91 -1.95
CA VAL A 147 -11.62 -4.77 -1.21
C VAL A 147 -12.58 -4.17 -0.19
N ILE A 148 -13.88 -4.32 -0.43
CA ILE A 148 -14.95 -4.01 0.53
C ILE A 148 -15.79 -5.27 0.69
N ASP A 149 -16.04 -5.64 1.93
CA ASP A 149 -16.96 -6.72 2.31
C ASP A 149 -17.84 -6.29 3.47
N ASP A 150 -19.12 -6.61 3.40
CA ASP A 150 -20.16 -6.14 4.33
C ASP A 150 -20.09 -4.64 4.67
N SER A 151 -19.91 -3.83 3.63
CA SER A 151 -19.80 -2.37 3.69
C SER A 151 -18.61 -1.84 4.50
N ARG A 152 -17.59 -2.67 4.72
CA ARG A 152 -16.35 -2.30 5.40
C ARG A 152 -15.14 -2.56 4.50
N PRO A 153 -14.10 -1.71 4.55
CA PRO A 153 -12.83 -2.05 3.95
C PRO A 153 -12.31 -3.38 4.51
N ILE A 154 -11.68 -4.20 3.68
CA ILE A 154 -11.00 -5.38 4.19
C ILE A 154 -9.92 -5.01 5.21
N SER A 155 -9.76 -5.87 6.20
CA SER A 155 -8.67 -5.75 7.17
C SER A 155 -7.44 -6.51 6.65
N GLY A 156 -6.28 -5.85 6.62
CA GLY A 156 -5.02 -6.47 6.22
C GLY A 156 -4.80 -6.55 4.71
N THR A 157 -4.07 -7.58 4.28
CA THR A 157 -3.65 -7.75 2.88
C THR A 157 -4.38 -8.91 2.23
N GLN A 158 -4.90 -8.68 1.02
CA GLN A 158 -5.48 -9.72 0.19
C GLN A 158 -4.62 -9.94 -1.06
N SER A 159 -4.25 -11.19 -1.30
CA SER A 159 -3.37 -11.56 -2.42
C SER A 159 -4.10 -12.43 -3.44
N CYS A 160 -3.62 -12.39 -4.68
CA CYS A 160 -3.98 -13.41 -5.67
C CYS A 160 -3.58 -14.81 -5.17
N PRO A 161 -4.30 -15.87 -5.57
CA PRO A 161 -3.99 -17.24 -5.13
C PRO A 161 -2.64 -17.75 -5.66
N SER A 162 -2.16 -17.19 -6.78
CA SER A 162 -0.87 -17.53 -7.36
C SER A 162 -0.23 -16.30 -8.05
N PRO A 163 1.10 -16.30 -8.26
CA PRO A 163 1.77 -15.25 -9.01
C PRO A 163 1.26 -15.17 -10.45
N LEU A 164 0.95 -13.95 -10.89
CA LEU A 164 0.61 -13.67 -12.28
C LEU A 164 1.82 -13.97 -13.18
N GLN A 165 1.56 -14.55 -14.34
CA GLN A 165 2.60 -14.82 -15.34
C GLN A 165 2.73 -13.64 -16.31
N PRO A 166 3.87 -13.49 -17.01
CA PRO A 166 3.99 -12.46 -18.04
C PRO A 166 2.92 -12.63 -19.13
N GLY A 167 2.12 -11.60 -19.38
CA GLY A 167 0.90 -11.73 -20.18
C GLY A 167 0.03 -10.49 -20.22
N SER A 168 -1.09 -10.63 -20.93
CA SER A 168 -2.15 -9.64 -21.05
C SER A 168 -3.36 -10.09 -20.25
N TYR A 169 -3.91 -9.19 -19.45
CA TYR A 169 -5.03 -9.44 -18.57
C TYR A 169 -6.07 -8.33 -18.68
N PHE A 170 -7.32 -8.67 -18.40
CA PHE A 170 -8.39 -7.72 -18.14
C PHE A 170 -8.58 -7.54 -16.64
N ILE A 171 -8.94 -6.33 -16.25
CA ILE A 171 -9.45 -6.02 -14.92
C ILE A 171 -10.93 -5.68 -15.06
N SER A 172 -11.77 -6.41 -14.32
CA SER A 172 -13.20 -6.15 -14.20
C SER A 172 -13.53 -5.80 -12.75
N VAL A 173 -14.57 -4.98 -12.54
CA VAL A 173 -14.98 -4.55 -11.19
C VAL A 173 -16.44 -4.93 -10.96
N ILE A 174 -16.72 -5.63 -9.87
CA ILE A 174 -18.08 -5.92 -9.39
C ILE A 174 -18.33 -5.07 -8.16
N VAL A 175 -19.46 -4.36 -8.16
CA VAL A 175 -19.94 -3.57 -7.04
C VAL A 175 -21.34 -4.02 -6.66
N LYS A 176 -21.54 -4.34 -5.38
CA LYS A 176 -22.85 -4.57 -4.79
C LYS A 176 -23.27 -3.33 -4.01
N PRO A 177 -24.38 -2.67 -4.36
CA PRO A 177 -24.86 -1.52 -3.60
C PRO A 177 -25.33 -1.93 -2.20
N ASN A 178 -25.18 -1.03 -1.22
CA ASN A 178 -25.82 -1.18 0.08
C ASN A 178 -27.27 -0.71 -0.01
N THR A 179 -28.20 -1.66 0.12
CA THR A 179 -29.63 -1.40 -0.05
C THR A 179 -30.15 -0.33 0.91
N ILE A 180 -29.66 -0.29 2.15
CA ILE A 180 -30.09 0.68 3.17
C ILE A 180 -29.79 2.12 2.73
N SER A 181 -28.61 2.35 2.19
CA SER A 181 -28.15 3.67 1.74
C SER A 181 -28.80 4.11 0.42
N THR A 182 -29.28 3.15 -0.40
CA THR A 182 -30.03 3.44 -1.63
C THR A 182 -31.51 3.73 -1.41
N LEU A 183 -32.05 3.50 -0.20
CA LEU A 183 -33.44 3.81 0.14
C LEU A 183 -33.66 5.26 0.63
N ASP A 184 -32.61 5.97 1.07
CA ASP A 184 -32.74 7.35 1.59
C ASP A 184 -32.93 8.44 0.51
N SER A 185 -32.98 8.06 -0.78
CA SER A 185 -33.41 8.98 -1.85
C SER A 185 -34.93 9.06 -2.04
N SER A 186 -35.72 8.27 -1.30
CA SER A 186 -37.18 8.31 -1.41
C SER A 186 -37.87 7.94 -0.10
N GLY A 187 -38.36 8.93 0.67
CA GLY A 187 -39.56 8.65 1.47
C GLY A 187 -39.77 9.29 2.84
N ARG A 188 -39.09 10.38 3.26
CA ARG A 188 -39.59 11.15 4.41
C ARG A 188 -39.55 12.67 4.20
N SER A 189 -40.76 13.21 4.00
CA SER A 189 -41.18 14.61 4.16
C SER A 189 -40.75 15.59 3.06
N GLY A 190 -41.72 16.33 2.54
CA GLY A 190 -41.57 17.18 1.37
C GLY A 190 -40.57 18.31 1.52
N HIS A 191 -39.43 18.20 0.84
CA HIS A 191 -38.72 19.25 0.12
C HIS A 191 -37.68 18.54 -0.75
N HIS A 192 -37.66 18.80 -2.05
CA HIS A 192 -36.73 18.16 -2.98
C HIS A 192 -35.28 18.51 -2.62
N SER A 193 -34.54 17.55 -2.06
CA SER A 193 -33.08 17.52 -2.14
C SER A 193 -32.64 16.09 -2.44
N SER A 194 -32.43 15.78 -3.73
CA SER A 194 -31.72 14.57 -4.14
C SER A 194 -30.26 14.68 -3.68
N LEU A 195 -29.96 14.18 -2.48
CA LEU A 195 -28.58 14.08 -2.01
C LEU A 195 -27.84 13.11 -2.93
N SER A 196 -26.95 13.62 -3.77
CA SER A 196 -26.01 12.78 -4.51
C SER A 196 -25.03 12.16 -3.51
N LEU A 197 -25.30 10.93 -3.08
CA LEU A 197 -24.38 10.18 -2.24
C LEU A 197 -23.15 9.78 -3.08
N SER A 198 -21.96 10.01 -2.55
CA SER A 198 -20.69 9.65 -3.20
C SER A 198 -19.72 9.11 -2.17
N GLU A 199 -19.13 7.96 -2.46
CA GLU A 199 -18.16 7.27 -1.61
C GLU A 199 -16.85 7.13 -2.39
N THR A 200 -15.73 7.47 -1.74
CA THR A 200 -14.39 7.24 -2.29
C THR A 200 -13.76 6.04 -1.58
N VAL A 201 -13.36 5.05 -2.38
CA VAL A 201 -12.58 3.90 -1.95
C VAL A 201 -11.15 4.12 -2.41
N THR A 202 -10.20 4.16 -1.48
CA THR A 202 -8.77 4.22 -1.77
C THR A 202 -8.16 2.88 -1.42
N LEU A 203 -7.29 2.36 -2.28
CA LEU A 203 -6.62 1.08 -2.10
C LEU A 203 -5.22 1.13 -2.72
N TYR A 204 -4.32 0.28 -2.25
CA TYR A 204 -2.94 0.22 -2.74
C TYR A 204 -2.62 -1.17 -3.25
N PHE A 205 -2.05 -1.23 -4.44
CA PHE A 205 -1.52 -2.47 -5.01
C PHE A 205 -0.08 -2.66 -4.58
N GLY A 206 0.23 -3.86 -4.09
CA GLY A 206 1.59 -4.35 -3.98
C GLY A 206 1.86 -5.43 -5.02
N TYR A 207 3.09 -5.47 -5.53
CA TYR A 207 3.51 -6.50 -6.49
C TYR A 207 4.86 -7.07 -6.10
N ASN A 208 4.87 -8.32 -5.63
CA ASN A 208 6.09 -8.98 -5.21
C ASN A 208 6.65 -9.83 -6.35
N VAL A 209 7.77 -9.37 -6.93
CA VAL A 209 8.50 -10.08 -7.99
C VAL A 209 9.51 -11.09 -7.44
N ALA A 210 9.84 -11.03 -6.15
CA ALA A 210 10.89 -11.83 -5.53
C ALA A 210 10.36 -13.10 -4.85
N SER A 211 9.19 -13.05 -4.22
CA SER A 211 8.58 -14.19 -3.53
C SER A 211 7.09 -14.34 -3.81
N GLN A 212 6.53 -15.48 -3.41
CA GLN A 212 5.10 -15.80 -3.52
C GLN A 212 4.32 -15.38 -2.27
N THR A 213 4.80 -14.38 -1.55
CA THR A 213 4.17 -13.87 -0.32
C THR A 213 3.94 -12.38 -0.43
N SER A 214 2.85 -11.87 0.16
CA SER A 214 2.70 -10.43 0.34
C SER A 214 3.70 -9.93 1.36
N VAL A 215 4.30 -8.76 1.11
CA VAL A 215 5.18 -8.08 2.07
C VAL A 215 4.42 -6.86 2.60
N PRO A 216 4.53 -6.53 3.89
CA PRO A 216 3.94 -5.31 4.42
C PRO A 216 4.44 -4.10 3.63
N LEU A 217 3.53 -3.29 3.09
CA LEU A 217 3.89 -2.02 2.50
C LEU A 217 4.17 -1.00 3.62
N PRO A 218 5.07 -0.02 3.38
CA PRO A 218 5.27 1.08 4.33
C PRO A 218 3.93 1.77 4.65
N PRO A 219 3.76 2.31 5.87
CA PRO A 219 2.57 3.09 6.20
C PRO A 219 2.43 4.25 5.22
N ILE A 220 1.21 4.42 4.70
CA ILE A 220 0.87 5.56 3.86
C ILE A 220 0.80 6.80 4.76
N SER A 221 1.66 7.78 4.52
CA SER A 221 1.57 9.09 5.18
C SER A 221 0.35 9.79 4.63
N GLY A 222 -0.63 10.07 5.49
CA GLY A 222 -1.77 10.95 5.18
C GLY A 222 -1.37 12.42 5.30
#